data_AF-A0A354XJX1-F1
#
_entry.id   AF-A0A354XJX1-F1
#
_cell.length_a   1.000
_cell.length_b   1.000
_cell.length_c   1.000
_cell.angle_alpha   90.00
_cell.angle_beta   90.00
_cell.angle_gamma   90.00
#
_symmetry.space_group_name_H-M   'P 1'
#
loop_
_entity.id
_entity.type
_entity.pdbx_description
1 polymer ?
#
loop_
_entity_poly.entity_id
_entity_poly.type
_entity_poly.pdbx_seq_one_letter_code
_entity_poly.pdbx_strand_id
1 'polypeptide(L)' 'MSSTLEQINRDFANNPQELIEWAFSQGERPICTTNFRPFEAVILHMVTQVRPDIPIVWMDSGYNTEATYQFADALIQRL' A
#
# COMPACT_ATOMS: atom_id res chain seq x y z
N MET A 1 -21.18 17.78 3.80
CA MET A 1 -20.21 16.91 3.10
C MET A 1 -18.90 16.68 3.89
N SER A 2 -18.74 17.12 5.16
CA SER A 2 -17.53 16.82 5.93
C SER A 2 -17.61 15.52 6.76
N SER A 3 -18.82 15.06 7.10
CA SER A 3 -19.05 14.01 8.10
C SER A 3 -18.52 12.61 7.77
N THR A 4 -18.08 12.34 6.54
CA THR A 4 -17.65 10.98 6.12
C THR A 4 -16.16 10.73 6.34
N LEU A 5 -15.28 11.65 5.97
CA LEU A 5 -13.82 11.45 6.11
C LEU A 5 -13.37 11.51 7.57
N GLU A 6 -13.94 12.43 8.35
CA GLU A 6 -13.69 12.55 9.79
C GLU A 6 -14.07 11.26 10.53
N GLN A 7 -15.15 10.62 10.10
CA GLN A 7 -15.61 9.35 10.65
C GLN A 7 -14.67 8.21 10.29
N ILE A 8 -14.29 8.06 9.01
CA ILE A 8 -13.32 7.05 8.57
C ILE A 8 -11.99 7.18 9.33
N ASN A 9 -11.46 8.41 9.44
CA ASN A 9 -10.20 8.67 10.15
C ASN A 9 -10.29 8.27 11.61
N ARG A 10 -11.41 8.54 12.28
CA ARG A 10 -11.62 8.17 13.69
C ARG A 10 -11.78 6.66 13.85
N ASP A 11 -12.60 6.04 13.02
CA ASP A 11 -13.01 4.64 13.18
C ASP A 11 -11.83 3.70 12.89
N PHE A 12 -10.93 4.05 11.95
CA PHE A 12 -9.77 3.21 11.58
C PHE A 12 -8.40 3.71 12.09
N ALA A 13 -8.35 4.78 12.90
CA ALA A 13 -7.11 5.45 13.31
C ALA A 13 -5.99 4.51 13.80
N ASN A 14 -6.36 3.43 14.48
CA ASN A 14 -5.45 2.47 15.10
C ASN A 14 -5.60 1.05 14.54
N ASN A 15 -6.32 0.88 13.43
CA ASN A 15 -6.55 -0.42 12.80
C ASN A 15 -6.24 -0.37 11.29
N PRO A 16 -4.95 -0.37 10.90
CA PRO A 16 -4.55 -0.28 9.49
C PRO A 16 -5.04 -1.47 8.66
N GLN A 17 -5.22 -2.65 9.24
CA GLN A 17 -5.73 -3.83 8.54
C GLN A 17 -7.18 -3.60 8.09
N GLU A 18 -8.03 -3.14 9.00
CA GLU A 18 -9.44 -2.84 8.72
C GLU A 18 -9.58 -1.65 7.76
N LEU A 19 -8.67 -0.66 7.85
CA LEU A 19 -8.61 0.44 6.87
C LEU A 19 -8.37 -0.06 5.44
N ILE A 20 -7.47 -1.04 5.26
CA ILE A 20 -7.15 -1.62 3.94
C ILE A 20 -8.36 -2.40 3.42
N GLU A 21 -8.99 -3.23 4.26
CA GLU A 21 -10.19 -3.98 3.90
C GLU A 21 -11.33 -3.05 3.51
N TRP A 22 -11.56 -2.00 4.30
CA TRP A 22 -12.52 -0.95 3.98
C TRP A 22 -12.17 -0.26 2.66
N ALA A 23 -10.92 0.15 2.43
CA ALA A 23 -10.51 0.83 1.21
C ALA A 23 -10.80 -0.01 -0.04
N PHE A 24 -10.60 -1.33 0.03
CA PHE A 24 -10.93 -2.24 -1.07
C PHE A 24 -12.42 -2.47 -1.31
N SER A 25 -13.29 -2.10 -0.37
CA SER A 25 -14.74 -2.10 -0.56
C SER A 25 -15.26 -0.88 -1.34
N GLN A 26 -14.47 0.20 -1.46
CA GLN A 26 -14.95 1.48 -1.99
C GLN A 26 -14.97 1.57 -3.53
N GLY A 27 -14.24 0.72 -4.24
CA GLY A 27 -14.11 0.83 -5.70
C GLY A 27 -13.75 -0.47 -6.41
N GLU A 28 -14.03 -0.51 -7.71
CA GLU A 28 -13.91 -1.73 -8.52
C GLU A 28 -12.45 -2.10 -8.88
N ARG A 29 -11.57 -1.10 -9.03
CA ARG A 29 -10.19 -1.28 -9.52
C ARG A 29 -9.15 -0.53 -8.68
N PRO A 30 -9.00 -0.87 -7.40
CA PRO A 30 -7.99 -0.27 -6.55
C PRO A 30 -6.58 -0.64 -7.02
N ILE A 31 -5.64 0.27 -6.81
CA ILE A 31 -4.20 0.06 -7.01
C ILE A 31 -3.47 0.46 -5.73
N CYS A 32 -2.29 -0.12 -5.52
CA CYS A 32 -1.35 0.35 -4.50
C CYS A 32 -0.15 1.00 -5.21
N THR A 33 0.32 2.13 -4.71
CA THR A 33 1.52 2.79 -5.24
C THR A 33 2.63 2.73 -4.20
N THR A 34 3.87 2.53 -4.64
CA THR A 34 5.04 2.51 -3.75
C THR A 34 6.22 3.28 -4.34
N ASN A 35 7.13 3.70 -3.48
CA ASN A 35 8.46 4.21 -3.85
C ASN A 35 9.60 3.43 -3.15
N PHE A 36 9.27 2.29 -2.51
CA PHE A 36 10.21 1.45 -1.75
C PHE A 36 11.03 2.17 -0.66
N ARG A 37 10.44 3.19 -0.02
CA ARG A 37 11.00 3.87 1.17
C ARG A 37 10.85 3.05 2.45
N PRO A 38 11.43 3.53 3.58
CA PRO A 38 11.19 2.90 4.88
C PRO A 38 9.69 2.69 5.14
N PHE A 39 9.34 1.50 5.62
CA PHE A 39 7.98 1.00 5.91
C PHE A 39 7.14 0.51 4.72
N GLU A 40 7.54 0.75 3.46
CA GLU A 40 6.77 0.28 2.30
C GLU A 40 6.57 -1.23 2.30
N ALA A 41 7.56 -2.01 2.75
CA ALA A 41 7.40 -3.47 2.86
C ALA A 41 6.27 -3.90 3.81
N VAL A 42 6.00 -3.12 4.86
CA VAL A 42 4.89 -3.42 5.78
C VAL A 42 3.56 -3.17 5.07
N ILE A 43 3.43 -2.03 4.40
CA ILE A 43 2.22 -1.66 3.67
C ILE A 43 1.95 -2.67 2.56
N LEU A 44 2.96 -2.97 1.73
CA LEU A 44 2.85 -3.93 0.64
C LEU A 44 2.51 -5.33 1.15
N HIS A 45 3.10 -5.76 2.27
CA HIS A 45 2.74 -7.03 2.90
C HIS A 45 1.27 -7.04 3.34
N MET A 46 0.79 -6.03 4.07
CA MET A 46 -0.59 -5.98 4.53
C MET A 46 -1.60 -5.93 3.37
N VAL A 47 -1.30 -5.12 2.34
CA VAL A 47 -2.14 -4.98 1.14
C VAL A 47 -2.22 -6.32 0.38
N THR A 48 -1.09 -7.01 0.18
CA THR A 48 -1.05 -8.31 -0.51
C THR A 48 -1.71 -9.44 0.29
N GLN A 49 -1.79 -9.35 1.63
CA GLN A 49 -2.58 -10.29 2.43
C GLN A 49 -4.09 -10.17 2.17
N VAL A 50 -4.60 -8.96 1.89
CA VAL A 50 -6.03 -8.74 1.62
C VAL A 50 -6.36 -8.96 0.15
N ARG A 51 -5.50 -8.53 -0.77
CA ARG A 51 -5.66 -8.71 -2.21
C ARG A 51 -4.32 -9.08 -2.87
N PRO A 52 -4.00 -10.37 -3.01
CA PRO A 52 -2.73 -10.84 -3.55
C PRO A 52 -2.47 -10.43 -5.01
N ASP A 53 -3.52 -10.20 -5.80
CA ASP A 53 -3.45 -9.86 -7.23
C ASP A 53 -3.54 -8.36 -7.50
N ILE A 54 -3.42 -7.52 -6.47
CA ILE A 54 -3.52 -6.06 -6.65
C ILE A 54 -2.41 -5.52 -7.57
N PRO A 55 -2.74 -4.61 -8.52
CA PRO A 55 -1.71 -3.87 -9.23
C PRO A 55 -0.92 -2.97 -8.28
N ILE A 56 0.38 -3.25 -8.15
CA ILE A 56 1.33 -2.38 -7.45
C ILE A 56 2.07 -1.55 -8.49
N VAL A 57 2.00 -0.22 -8.37
CA VAL A 57 2.70 0.70 -9.27
C VAL A 57 3.86 1.35 -8.54
N TRP A 58 5.06 1.13 -9.06
CA TRP A 58 6.26 1.78 -8.53
C TRP A 58 6.53 3.09 -9.27
N MET A 59 6.68 4.17 -8.51
CA MET A 59 7.14 5.46 -9.03
C MET A 59 8.67 5.50 -9.07
N ASP A 60 9.27 4.82 -10.06
CA ASP A 60 10.70 4.91 -10.30
C ASP A 60 11.04 6.24 -11.00
N SER A 61 11.84 7.08 -10.34
CA SER A 61 12.29 8.37 -10.89
C SER A 61 13.51 8.23 -11.81
N GLY A 62 14.17 7.07 -11.82
CA GLY A 62 15.46 6.85 -12.44
C GLY A 62 16.66 7.31 -11.58
N TYR A 63 16.43 7.90 -10.41
CA TYR A 63 17.46 8.39 -9.49
C TYR A 63 17.52 7.63 -8.16
N ASN A 64 16.86 6.47 -8.07
CA ASN A 64 16.93 5.62 -6.90
C ASN A 64 18.35 5.07 -6.69
N THR A 65 18.70 4.76 -5.45
CA THR A 65 20.00 4.15 -5.15
C THR A 65 20.00 2.69 -5.58
N GLU A 66 21.17 2.12 -5.88
CA GLU A 66 21.30 0.69 -6.18
C GLU A 66 20.69 -0.19 -5.07
N ALA A 67 20.89 0.19 -3.81
CA ALA A 67 20.29 -0.50 -2.66
C ALA A 67 18.75 -0.49 -2.70
N THR A 68 18.12 0.58 -3.21
CA THR A 68 16.67 0.66 -3.38
C THR A 68 16.19 -0.34 -4.44
N TYR A 69 16.88 -0.44 -5.58
CA TYR A 69 16.54 -1.42 -6.63
C TYR A 69 16.68 -2.85 -6.11
N GLN A 70 17.81 -3.17 -5.45
CA GLN A 70 18.04 -4.50 -4.87
C GLN A 70 16.98 -4.87 -3.83
N PHE A 71 16.58 -3.92 -3.00
CA PHE A 71 15.50 -4.12 -2.03
C PHE A 71 14.14 -4.32 -2.71
N ALA A 72 13.82 -3.52 -3.73
CA ALA A 72 12.59 -3.65 -4.50
C ALA A 72 12.50 -5.04 -5.15
N ASP A 73 13.55 -5.47 -5.85
CA ASP A 73 13.62 -6.79 -6.47
C ASP A 73 13.44 -7.91 -5.44
N ALA A 74 14.15 -7.85 -4.31
CA ALA A 74 14.05 -8.84 -3.25
C ALA A 74 12.63 -8.89 -2.64
N LEU A 75 11.97 -7.75 -2.51
CA LEU A 75 10.62 -7.68 -1.97
C LEU A 75 9.58 -8.20 -2.97
N ILE A 76 9.73 -7.88 -4.26
CA ILE A 76 8.87 -8.36 -5.35
C ILE A 76 8.92 -9.90 -5.46
N GLN A 77 10.07 -10.51 -5.22
CA GLN A 77 10.19 -11.98 -5.24
C GLN A 77 9.58 -12.65 -3.99
N ARG A 78 9.37 -11.88 -2.92
CA ARG A 78 8.95 -12.41 -1.61
C ARG A 78 7.43 -12.33 -1.39
N LEU A 79 6.79 -11.27 -1.87
CA LEU A 79 5.35 -10.99 -1.70
C LEU A 79 4.59 -11.39 -2.97
#